data_AF-A0A9J6D405-F1
#
_entry.id   AF-A0A9J6D405-F1
#
_cell.length_a   1.000
_cell.length_b   1.000
_cell.length_c   1.000
_cell.angle_alpha   90.00
_cell.angle_beta   90.00
_cell.angle_gamma   90.00
#
_symmetry.space_group_name_H-M   'P 1'
#
loop_
_entity.id
_entity.type
_entity.pdbx_description
1 polymer ?
#
loop_
_entity_poly.entity_id
_entity_poly.type
_entity_poly.pdbx_seq_one_letter_code
_entity_poly.pdbx_strand_id
1 'polypeptide(L)'
;MTNRDGSCNESDTLFDIGLVKALSRPSFDAFPLPYIRRTFRKAIDFEVSLSQGKLYGLASLRLFSHSYINATENGITASFGIDGGPLEVTYTGTIRSVLLHSQVLLSVHIPRIELFIKAHE
;
A
#
# COMPACT_ATOMS: atom_id res chain seq x y z
N MET A 1 -6.44 20.46 4.15
CA MET A 1 -5.46 20.39 5.26
C MET A 1 -6.18 19.74 6.43
N THR A 2 -5.87 18.48 6.76
CA THR A 2 -6.44 17.79 7.93
C THR A 2 -5.44 17.85 9.08
N ASN A 3 -5.88 18.35 10.23
CA ASN A 3 -5.09 18.47 11.44
C ASN A 3 -4.79 17.09 12.02
N ARG A 4 -3.55 16.89 12.46
CA ARG A 4 -3.02 15.64 13.03
C ARG A 4 -3.60 15.28 14.41
N ASP A 5 -4.55 16.05 14.93
CA ASP A 5 -5.09 15.94 16.30
C ASP A 5 -6.36 15.09 16.40
N GLY A 6 -6.81 14.46 15.30
CA GLY A 6 -8.05 13.67 15.31
C GLY A 6 -9.32 14.51 15.48
N SER A 7 -9.24 15.83 15.32
CA SER A 7 -10.42 16.67 15.21
C SER A 7 -11.09 16.39 13.86
N CYS A 8 -12.25 15.75 13.88
CA CYS A 8 -13.11 15.63 12.70
C CYS A 8 -13.50 17.05 12.27
N ASN A 9 -13.15 17.44 11.04
CA ASN A 9 -13.77 18.61 10.43
C ASN A 9 -15.22 18.24 10.07
N GLU A 10 -16.15 19.20 10.08
CA GLU A 10 -17.56 18.98 9.70
C GLU A 10 -17.74 18.37 8.29
N SER A 11 -16.68 18.37 7.47
CA SER A 11 -16.66 17.80 6.12
C SER A 11 -16.14 16.35 6.03
N ASP A 12 -15.66 15.75 7.11
CA ASP A 12 -15.04 14.43 7.04
C ASP A 12 -16.11 13.33 6.95
N THR A 13 -16.04 12.51 5.90
CA THR A 13 -16.96 11.38 5.72
C THR A 13 -16.65 10.25 6.72
N LEU A 14 -17.61 9.36 6.97
CA LEU A 14 -17.36 8.14 7.77
C LEU A 14 -16.20 7.31 7.21
N PHE A 15 -15.98 7.38 5.89
CA PHE A 15 -14.87 6.71 5.23
C PHE A 15 -13.53 7.42 5.51
N ASP A 16 -13.49 8.75 5.56
CA ASP A 16 -12.30 9.52 6.00
C ASP A 16 -11.89 9.13 7.42
N ILE A 17 -12.86 9.10 8.33
CA ILE A 17 -12.64 8.71 9.72
C ILE A 17 -12.15 7.26 9.82
N GLY A 18 -12.75 6.35 9.03
CA GLY A 18 -12.35 4.94 8.98
C GLY A 18 -10.93 4.75 8.45
N LEU A 19 -10.58 5.44 7.36
CA LEU A 19 -9.26 5.39 6.74
C LEU A 19 -8.19 5.93 7.69
N VAL A 20 -8.41 7.11 8.28
CA VAL A 20 -7.46 7.71 9.24
C VAL A 20 -7.25 6.79 10.44
N LYS A 21 -8.33 6.24 11.01
CA LYS A 21 -8.23 5.29 12.14
C LYS A 21 -7.52 3.98 11.78
N ALA A 22 -7.64 3.52 10.54
CA ALA A 22 -6.93 2.33 10.08
C ALA A 22 -5.43 2.62 9.92
N LEU A 23 -5.08 3.76 9.31
CA LEU A 23 -3.71 4.17 9.03
C LEU A 23 -2.95 4.66 10.26
N SER A 24 -3.63 5.15 11.30
CA SER A 24 -3.01 5.59 12.55
C SER A 24 -2.58 4.44 13.48
N ARG A 25 -2.79 3.18 13.06
CA ARG A 25 -2.37 2.02 13.86
C ARG A 25 -0.85 1.83 13.75
N PRO A 26 -0.14 1.48 14.84
CA PRO A 26 1.32 1.29 14.82
C PRO A 26 1.82 0.29 13.76
N SER A 27 0.99 -0.67 13.36
CA SER A 27 1.32 -1.65 12.33
C SER A 27 1.44 -1.08 10.91
N PHE A 28 1.01 0.16 10.68
CA PHE A 28 1.02 0.81 9.36
C PHE A 28 2.21 1.78 9.16
N ASP A 29 2.99 2.06 10.20
CA ASP A 29 4.24 2.83 10.08
C ASP A 29 5.31 2.04 9.30
N ALA A 30 5.39 0.74 9.56
CA ALA A 30 6.27 -0.21 8.89
C ALA A 30 5.53 -1.54 8.70
N PHE A 31 4.69 -1.60 7.67
CA PHE A 31 3.82 -2.74 7.43
C PHE A 31 4.65 -3.95 6.96
N PRO A 32 4.57 -5.10 7.63
CA PRO A 32 5.35 -6.28 7.27
C PRO A 32 4.86 -6.85 5.94
N LEU A 33 5.79 -7.13 5.04
CA LEU A 33 5.50 -7.77 3.76
C LEU A 33 5.91 -9.26 3.78
N PRO A 34 5.19 -10.11 3.02
CA PRO A 34 5.48 -11.52 2.99
C PRO A 34 6.84 -11.82 2.35
N TYR A 35 7.39 -12.98 2.72
CA TYR A 35 8.54 -13.57 2.07
C TYR A 35 8.24 -13.88 0.60
N ILE A 36 9.18 -13.55 -0.29
CA ILE A 36 9.07 -13.79 -1.73
C ILE A 36 10.19 -14.73 -2.15
N ARG A 37 9.83 -15.84 -2.81
CA ARG A 37 10.78 -16.72 -3.50
C ARG A 37 10.38 -16.90 -4.95
N ARG A 38 11.30 -16.62 -5.86
CA ARG A 38 11.09 -16.78 -7.30
C ARG A 38 12.34 -17.37 -7.95
N THR A 39 12.12 -18.31 -8.84
CA THR A 39 13.16 -18.86 -9.72
C THR A 39 12.93 -18.33 -11.11
N PHE A 40 13.97 -17.76 -11.70
CA PHE A 40 13.97 -17.26 -13.07
C PHE A 40 14.81 -18.20 -13.92
N ARG A 41 14.21 -18.72 -15.00
CA ARG A 41 14.86 -19.61 -15.95
C ARG A 41 15.24 -18.84 -17.20
N LYS A 42 16.53 -18.65 -17.42
CA LYS A 42 17.11 -17.99 -18.61
C LYS A 42 18.30 -18.83 -19.09
N ALA A 43 19.33 -18.23 -19.68
CA ALA A 43 20.56 -18.94 -20.03
C ALA A 43 21.27 -19.51 -18.79
N ILE A 44 21.08 -18.88 -17.63
CA ILE A 44 21.50 -19.37 -16.32
C ILE A 44 20.27 -19.26 -15.39
N ASP A 45 19.99 -20.32 -14.66
CA ASP A 45 18.94 -20.32 -13.65
C ASP A 45 19.39 -19.54 -12.42
N PHE A 46 18.55 -18.60 -11.98
CA PHE A 46 18.77 -17.87 -10.74
C PHE A 46 17.52 -17.87 -9.85
N GLU A 47 17.74 -18.09 -8.57
CA GLU A 47 16.75 -18.02 -7.51
C GLU A 47 16.93 -16.71 -6.73
N VAL A 48 15.83 -15.99 -6.54
CA VAL A 48 15.76 -14.80 -5.71
C VAL A 48 14.88 -15.13 -4.50
N SER A 49 15.43 -14.91 -3.31
CA SER A 49 14.74 -15.03 -2.03
C SER A 49 14.79 -13.69 -1.31
N LEU A 50 13.63 -13.05 -1.10
CA LEU A 50 13.50 -11.77 -0.39
C LEU A 50 12.72 -11.99 0.91
N SER A 51 13.29 -11.58 2.03
CA SER A 51 12.74 -11.70 3.37
C SER A 51 12.75 -10.34 4.09
N GLN A 52 12.15 -10.32 5.28
CA GLN A 52 12.08 -9.13 6.14
C GLN A 52 11.51 -7.90 5.44
N GLY A 53 10.58 -8.13 4.50
CA GLY A 53 10.01 -7.06 3.70
C GLY A 53 9.22 -6.08 4.56
N LYS A 54 9.36 -4.78 4.27
CA LYS A 54 8.62 -3.71 4.96
C LYS A 54 8.10 -2.70 3.96
N LEU A 55 6.88 -2.24 4.17
CA LEU A 55 6.24 -1.15 3.45
C LEU A 55 6.05 0.04 4.39
N TYR A 56 6.62 1.18 4.01
CA TYR A 56 6.56 2.43 4.74
C TYR A 56 5.74 3.47 3.98
N GLY A 57 5.30 4.49 4.71
CA GLY A 57 4.63 5.66 4.13
C GLY A 57 3.12 5.48 3.94
N LEU A 58 2.50 4.39 4.44
CA LEU A 58 1.05 4.20 4.38
C LEU A 58 0.28 5.31 5.11
N ALA A 59 0.88 5.94 6.12
CA ALA A 59 0.32 7.10 6.80
C ALA A 59 0.16 8.35 5.90
N SER A 60 0.79 8.37 4.72
CA SER A 60 0.64 9.46 3.74
C SER A 60 -0.58 9.29 2.83
N LEU A 61 -1.30 8.16 2.93
CA LEU A 61 -2.50 7.91 2.16
C LEU A 61 -3.66 8.76 2.67
N ARG A 62 -4.44 9.31 1.74
CA ARG A 62 -5.58 10.16 1.99
C ARG A 62 -6.66 9.90 0.96
N LEU A 63 -7.86 10.37 1.23
CA LEU A 63 -8.95 10.30 0.28
C LEU A 63 -8.80 11.29 -0.86
N PHE A 64 -9.16 10.81 -2.04
CA PHE A 64 -9.28 11.59 -3.25
C PHE A 64 -10.67 12.23 -3.35
N SER A 65 -10.74 13.46 -3.85
CA SER A 65 -11.92 14.35 -3.79
C SER A 65 -13.14 13.93 -4.62
N HIS A 66 -13.20 12.71 -5.14
CA HIS A 66 -14.29 12.21 -6.00
C HIS A 66 -14.98 10.98 -5.41
N SER A 67 -14.98 10.86 -4.09
CA SER A 67 -15.71 9.80 -3.40
C SER A 67 -17.20 10.12 -3.35
N TYR A 68 -18.03 9.19 -3.80
CA TYR A 68 -19.49 9.34 -3.77
C TYR A 68 -20.18 8.04 -3.40
N ILE A 69 -21.35 8.18 -2.81
CA ILE A 69 -22.29 7.11 -2.56
C ILE A 69 -23.60 7.54 -3.21
N ASN A 70 -24.13 6.70 -4.08
CA ASN A 70 -25.40 6.92 -4.76
C ASN A 70 -26.32 5.73 -4.47
N ALA A 71 -27.50 6.01 -3.92
CA ALA A 71 -28.54 5.03 -3.69
C ALA A 71 -29.64 5.24 -4.74
N THR A 72 -29.95 4.18 -5.49
CA THR A 72 -30.99 4.18 -6.52
C THR A 72 -31.99 3.07 -6.26
N GLU A 73 -33.10 3.03 -7.01
CA GLU A 73 -34.06 1.92 -6.95
C GLU A 73 -33.42 0.57 -7.32
N ASN A 74 -32.29 0.58 -8.04
CA ASN A 74 -31.56 -0.61 -8.46
C ASN A 74 -30.42 -1.01 -7.49
N GLY A 75 -30.31 -0.33 -6.34
CA GLY A 75 -29.31 -0.63 -5.32
C GLY A 75 -28.32 0.51 -5.03
N ILE A 76 -27.21 0.17 -4.39
CA ILE A 76 -26.25 1.13 -3.83
C ILE A 76 -24.93 1.04 -4.60
N THR A 77 -24.49 2.17 -5.16
CA THR A 77 -23.15 2.32 -5.73
C THR A 77 -22.30 3.21 -4.85
N ALA A 78 -21.12 2.73 -4.47
CA ALA A 78 -20.13 3.51 -3.76
C ALA A 78 -18.80 3.51 -4.52
N SER A 79 -18.20 4.69 -4.65
CA SER A 79 -16.88 4.87 -5.26
C SER A 79 -16.02 5.69 -4.32
N PHE A 80 -14.84 5.17 -3.98
CA PHE A 80 -13.85 5.86 -3.15
C PHE A 80 -12.51 5.88 -3.86
N GLY A 81 -11.88 7.05 -3.93
CA GLY A 81 -10.50 7.18 -4.37
C GLY A 81 -9.58 7.38 -3.17
N ILE A 82 -8.43 6.73 -3.18
CA ILE A 82 -7.35 6.95 -2.22
C ILE A 82 -6.11 7.35 -3.02
N ASP A 83 -5.47 8.45 -2.64
CA ASP A 83 -4.19 8.87 -3.21
C ASP A 83 -3.16 9.08 -2.10
N GLY A 84 -1.88 9.00 -2.43
CA GLY A 84 -0.83 9.31 -1.46
C GLY A 84 0.53 8.79 -1.86
N GLY A 85 1.51 9.03 -1.00
CA GLY A 85 2.92 8.80 -1.24
C GLY A 85 3.78 9.93 -0.65
N PRO A 86 5.11 9.74 -0.60
CA PRO A 86 5.84 8.59 -1.14
C PRO A 86 5.68 7.34 -0.27
N LEU A 87 5.71 6.16 -0.90
CA LEU A 87 5.82 4.87 -0.24
C LEU A 87 7.21 4.28 -0.50
N GLU A 88 7.70 3.52 0.47
CA GLU A 88 8.96 2.79 0.32
C GLU A 88 8.76 1.33 0.66
N VAL A 89 9.22 0.44 -0.22
CA VAL A 89 9.27 -0.99 0.02
C VAL A 89 10.71 -1.42 0.14
N THR A 90 11.08 -1.99 1.28
CA THR A 90 12.43 -2.55 1.48
C THR A 90 12.36 -4.05 1.68
N TYR A 91 13.39 -4.75 1.19
CA TYR A 91 13.61 -6.17 1.40
C TYR A 91 15.11 -6.45 1.57
N THR A 92 15.44 -7.39 2.43
CA THR A 92 16.76 -8.05 2.41
C THR A 92 16.61 -9.38 1.70
N GLY A 93 17.64 -9.84 1.01
CA GLY A 93 17.49 -11.06 0.24
C GLY A 93 18.78 -11.68 -0.25
N THR A 94 18.62 -12.75 -1.00
CA THR A 94 19.71 -13.46 -1.67
C THR A 94 19.35 -13.73 -3.11
N ILE A 95 20.34 -13.58 -3.99
CA ILE A 95 20.31 -14.06 -5.37
C ILE A 95 21.28 -15.22 -5.46
N ARG A 96 20.81 -16.37 -5.94
CA ARG A 96 21.58 -17.61 -6.07
C ARG A 96 21.49 -18.13 -7.49
N SER A 97 22.61 -18.50 -8.07
CA SER A 97 22.72 -19.24 -9.32
C SER A 97 23.87 -20.23 -9.22
N VAL A 98 24.11 -21.02 -10.26
CA VAL A 98 25.28 -21.92 -10.33
C VAL A 98 26.61 -21.15 -10.20
N LEU A 99 26.64 -19.88 -10.62
CA LEU A 99 27.86 -19.07 -10.67
C LEU A 99 27.94 -17.98 -9.59
N LEU A 100 26.85 -17.73 -8.85
CA LEU A 100 26.72 -16.56 -7.99
C LEU A 100 25.91 -16.88 -6.73
N HIS A 101 26.38 -16.41 -5.59
CA HIS A 101 25.60 -16.31 -4.37
C HIS A 101 25.86 -14.94 -3.75
N SER A 102 24.87 -14.06 -3.76
CA SER A 102 25.02 -12.71 -3.23
C SER A 102 23.84 -12.31 -2.35
N GLN A 103 24.14 -11.53 -1.33
CA GLN A 103 23.13 -10.82 -0.55
C GLN A 103 22.74 -9.54 -1.29
N VAL A 104 21.46 -9.19 -1.22
CA VAL A 104 20.91 -7.99 -1.83
C VAL A 104 20.05 -7.22 -0.86
N LEU A 105 20.12 -5.89 -0.94
CA LEU A 105 19.15 -4.98 -0.37
C LEU A 105 18.33 -4.41 -1.52
N LEU A 106 17.03 -4.62 -1.50
CA LEU A 106 16.10 -4.04 -2.45
C LEU A 106 15.37 -2.90 -1.75
N SER A 107 15.44 -1.69 -2.30
CA SER A 107 14.56 -0.58 -1.95
C SER A 107 13.83 -0.13 -3.21
N VAL A 108 12.49 -0.10 -3.14
CA VAL A 108 11.61 0.36 -4.21
C VAL A 108 10.89 1.60 -3.72
N HIS A 109 11.13 2.70 -4.39
CA HIS A 109 10.47 3.97 -4.13
C HIS A 109 9.25 4.12 -5.04
N ILE A 110 8.07 4.27 -4.42
CA ILE A 110 6.80 4.48 -5.13
C ILE A 110 6.39 5.93 -4.84
N PRO A 111 6.55 6.86 -5.79
CA PRO A 111 6.36 8.28 -5.51
C PRO A 111 4.90 8.62 -5.20
N ARG A 112 3.97 7.92 -5.84
CA ARG A 112 2.52 8.11 -5.64
C ARG A 112 1.77 6.83 -5.97
N ILE A 113 0.72 6.56 -5.21
CA ILE A 113 -0.29 5.56 -5.55
C ILE A 113 -1.66 6.22 -5.69
N GLU A 114 -2.49 5.63 -6.52
CA GLU A 114 -3.91 5.93 -6.63
C GLU A 114 -4.67 4.60 -6.63
N LEU A 115 -5.62 4.46 -5.71
CA LEU A 115 -6.48 3.30 -5.58
C LEU A 115 -7.93 3.73 -5.73
N PHE A 116 -8.69 2.99 -6.54
CA PHE A 116 -10.12 3.21 -6.72
C PHE A 116 -10.87 1.98 -6.24
N ILE A 117 -11.74 2.17 -5.25
CA ILE A 117 -12.61 1.13 -4.72
C ILE A 117 -14.01 1.42 -5.21
N LYS A 118 -14.60 0.47 -5.95
CA LYS A 118 -15.98 0.54 -6.44
C LYS A 118 -16.77 -0.63 -5.87
N ALA A 119 -17.90 -0.34 -5.25
CA ALA A 119 -18.86 -1.33 -4.77
C ALA A 119 -20.22 -1.07 -5.42
N HIS A 120 -20.90 -2.15 -5.78
CA HIS A 120 -22.27 -2.15 -6.29
C HIS A 120 -23.00 -3.31 -5.62
N GLU A 121 -24.11 -3.01 -4.95
CA GLU A 121 -25.09 -3.97 -4.46
C GLU A 121 -26.37 -3.82 -5.25
#